data_AF-A0A316N2A5-F1
#
_entry.id   AF-A0A316N2A5-F1
#
_cell.length_a   1.000
_cell.length_b   1.000
_cell.length_c   1.000
_cell.angle_alpha   90.00
_cell.angle_beta   90.00
_cell.angle_gamma   90.00
#
_symmetry.space_group_name_H-M   'P 1'
#
loop_
_entity.id
_entity.type
_entity.pdbx_description
1 polymer ?
#
loop_
_entity_poly.entity_id
_entity_poly.type
_entity_poly.pdbx_seq_one_letter_code
_entity_poly.pdbx_strand_id
1 'polypeptide(L)' 'MPTINQLIRIERKKVVKRKKTPALQACPQRRGVCTR' A
#
# COMPACT_ATOMS: atom_id res chain seq x y z
N MET A 1 -16.98 11.49 15.27
CA MET A 1 -16.49 10.35 16.09
C MET A 1 -17.53 9.25 15.99
N PRO A 2 -17.21 8.08 15.42
CA PRO A 2 -18.21 7.04 15.20
C PRO A 2 -18.57 6.31 16.50
N THR A 3 -19.85 5.93 16.65
CA THR A 3 -20.33 5.13 17.79
C THR A 3 -20.00 3.64 17.61
N ILE A 4 -20.04 2.86 18.71
CA ILE A 4 -19.75 1.42 18.67
C ILE A 4 -20.69 0.70 17.68
N ASN A 5 -21.97 1.02 17.69
CA ASN A 5 -22.95 0.43 16.77
C ASN A 5 -22.67 0.78 15.29
N GLN A 6 -22.07 1.94 15.01
CA GLN A 6 -21.63 2.29 13.66
C GLN A 6 -20.43 1.45 13.22
N LEU A 7 -19.49 1.16 14.13
CA LEU A 7 -18.32 0.33 13.85
C LEU A 7 -18.66 -1.16 13.69
N ILE A 8 -19.68 -1.66 14.42
CA ILE A 8 -20.19 -3.03 14.28
C ILE A 8 -20.86 -3.23 12.92
N ARG A 9 -21.66 -2.25 12.47
CA ARG A 9 -22.33 -2.31 11.16
C ARG A 9 -21.39 -2.03 9.99
N ILE A 10 -20.42 -1.13 10.19
CA ILE A 10 -19.47 -0.69 9.16
C ILE A 10 -18.09 -0.61 9.78
N GLU A 11 -17.25 -1.59 9.46
CA GLU A 11 -15.88 -1.64 9.95
C GLU A 11 -15.02 -0.50 9.36
N ARG A 12 -13.99 -0.10 10.10
CA ARG A 12 -13.00 0.84 9.59
C ARG A 12 -12.15 0.18 8.52
N LYS A 13 -12.10 0.79 7.33
CA LYS A 13 -11.20 0.35 6.27
C LYS A 13 -9.81 0.97 6.47
N LYS A 14 -8.77 0.13 6.40
CA LYS A 14 -7.39 0.61 6.36
C LYS A 14 -7.13 1.31 5.02
N VAL A 15 -6.43 2.44 5.07
CA VAL A 15 -6.00 3.14 3.85
C VAL A 15 -4.85 2.38 3.22
N VAL A 16 -5.05 1.86 2.01
CA VAL A 16 -4.01 1.15 1.26
C VAL A 16 -3.05 2.16 0.64
N LYS A 17 -1.78 2.12 1.04
CA LYS A 17 -0.72 2.98 0.48
C LYS A 17 -0.05 2.29 -0.71
N ARG A 18 0.12 3.02 -1.81
CA ARG A 18 0.92 2.56 -2.97
C ARG A 18 2.41 2.84 -2.72
N LYS A 19 3.27 1.92 -3.14
CA LYS A 19 4.73 2.14 -3.16
C LYS A 19 5.09 3.02 -4.34
N LYS A 20 5.91 4.06 -4.11
CA LYS A 20 6.42 4.95 -5.16
C LYS A 20 7.40 4.23 -6.12
N THR A 21 8.01 3.14 -5.66
CA THR A 21 9.06 2.40 -6.39
C THR A 21 8.67 0.92 -6.62
N PRO A 22 7.66 0.64 -7.48
CA PRO A 22 7.18 -0.73 -7.70
C PRO A 22 8.21 -1.63 -8.39
N ALA A 23 9.05 -1.07 -9.25
CA ALA A 23 10.07 -1.81 -10.01
C ALA A 23 11.05 -2.57 -9.11
N LEU A 24 11.36 -2.03 -7.92
CA LEU A 24 12.27 -2.63 -6.95
C LEU A 24 11.68 -3.85 -6.23
N GLN A 25 10.36 -4.06 -6.25
CA GLN A 25 9.62 -5.12 -5.54
C GLN A 25 10.17 -5.42 -4.12
N ALA A 26 10.37 -4.36 -3.32
CA ALA A 26 10.90 -4.43 -1.95
C ALA A 26 12.37 -4.87 -1.81
N CYS A 27 13.12 -5.05 -2.90
CA CYS A 27 14.58 -5.14 -2.86
C CYS A 27 15.20 -3.74 -2.68
N PRO A 28 16.34 -3.61 -1.99
CA PRO A 28 17.04 -2.33 -1.88
C PRO A 28 17.52 -1.82 -3.25
N GLN A 29 17.96 -2.72 -4.13
CA GLN A 29 18.50 -2.43 -5.46
C GLN A 29 18.14 -3.57 -6.42
N ARG A 30 18.05 -3.28 -7.72
CA ARG A 30 17.88 -4.28 -8.78
C ARG A 30 18.82 -4.02 -9.94
N ARG A 31 19.42 -5.09 -10.48
CA ARG A 31 20.25 -5.03 -11.69
C ARG A 31 19.38 -4.78 -12.90
N GLY A 32 19.83 -3.91 -13.81
CA GLY A 32 19.20 -3.63 -15.10
C GLY A 32 20.27 -3.54 -16.19
N VAL A 33 19.88 -3.81 -17.43
CA VAL A 33 20.73 -3.66 -18.62
C VAL A 33 20.21 -2.46 -19.41
N CYS A 34 21.11 -1.60 -19.93
CA CYS A 34 20.71 -0.47 -20.76
C CYS A 34 20.21 -0.99 -22.12
N THR A 35 19.03 -0.55 -22.53
CA THR A 35 18.38 -0.98 -23.78
C THR A 35 18.50 0.05 -24.90
N ARG A 36 19.19 1.17 -24.66
CA ARG A 36 19.42 2.25 -25.62
C ARG A 36 20.89 2.62 -25.66
#